data_AF-A0AAD8LC38-F1
#
_entry.id   AF-A0AAD8LC38-F1
#
_cell.length_a   1.000
_cell.length_b   1.000
_cell.length_c   1.000
_cell.angle_alpha   90.00
_cell.angle_beta   90.00
_cell.angle_gamma   90.00
#
_symmetry.space_group_name_H-M   'P 1'
#
loop_
_entity.id
_entity.type
_entity.pdbx_description
1 polymer ?
#
loop_
_entity_poly.entity_id
_entity_poly.type
_entity_poly.pdbx_seq_one_letter_code
_entity_poly.pdbx_strand_id
1 'polypeptide(L)'
;MALLSIPSLVPIFLRENTRKVDRRPDFRVTILAVGRTSRNIMRIPEMFVPETINGKPNSLYDFYRNANHIKERIVDLDFGGKDKDISDEVQKACNLSTVYRDLVRNGADTISFFGGEYVAGDSPVGNSDPSVSSVESGSHTAVHRWDLRLPGHVEPTEPDWLNASYVFYDENEELVRVYNKDSVDLGKLKYNYIENSREVFPWLKSRPGKRSKSLQFESTEDVKTVDQIKFPVRLNKILKVRVKRPAVNRSEEDKEKANEVLLIKGIKYDGDKFVKFDVFVNDKLKDGEVKTPCDPEYAGGFAQIPHNDMKSMFMTSSARFGLNELLEDTNTEGEEYATVTLVPRTGGEKLIVGQIKIELVRIHRI
;
A
#
# COMPACT_ATOMS: atom_id res chain seq x y z
N MET A 1 5.63 -23.97 -46.09
CA MET A 1 6.97 -23.36 -46.23
C MET A 1 6.90 -22.34 -47.36
N ALA A 2 6.85 -21.05 -47.04
CA ALA A 2 6.87 -19.96 -48.01
C ALA A 2 7.39 -18.71 -47.29
N LEU A 3 8.54 -18.19 -47.70
CA LEU A 3 9.02 -16.86 -47.31
C LEU A 3 8.56 -15.84 -48.36
N LEU A 4 8.09 -14.68 -47.90
CA LEU A 4 7.94 -13.39 -48.59
C LEU A 4 7.40 -12.41 -47.52
N SER A 5 7.74 -11.13 -47.44
CA SER A 5 8.93 -10.36 -47.83
C SER A 5 8.75 -8.99 -47.18
N ILE A 6 9.75 -8.43 -46.50
CA ILE A 6 9.61 -7.13 -45.83
C ILE A 6 9.72 -5.99 -46.87
N PRO A 7 8.72 -5.10 -47.00
CA PRO A 7 8.89 -3.84 -47.72
C PRO A 7 9.72 -2.86 -46.88
N SER A 8 10.76 -2.29 -47.49
CA SER A 8 11.70 -1.37 -46.85
C SER A 8 11.12 0.01 -46.53
N LEU A 9 11.84 0.78 -45.71
CA LEU A 9 11.51 2.17 -45.36
C LEU A 9 11.22 3.04 -46.59
N VAL A 10 10.28 3.97 -46.45
CA VAL A 10 10.16 5.17 -47.29
C VAL A 10 10.39 6.39 -46.39
N PRO A 11 11.44 7.20 -46.62
CA PRO A 11 11.74 8.36 -45.78
C PRO A 11 10.76 9.51 -46.08
N ILE A 12 9.91 9.84 -45.12
CA ILE A 12 9.07 11.05 -45.20
C ILE A 12 9.94 12.26 -44.87
N PHE A 13 10.29 13.04 -45.90
CA PHE A 13 10.96 14.33 -45.74
C PHE A 13 10.06 15.32 -44.97
N LEU A 14 10.35 15.51 -43.69
CA LEU A 14 9.82 16.66 -42.94
C LEU A 14 10.54 17.93 -43.41
N ARG A 15 9.80 18.76 -44.15
CA ARG A 15 10.27 20.03 -44.70
C ARG A 15 10.59 21.01 -43.58
N GLU A 16 11.85 21.45 -43.48
CA GLU A 16 12.25 22.48 -42.53
C GLU A 16 11.37 23.73 -42.66
N ASN A 17 10.93 24.26 -41.52
CA ASN A 17 10.24 25.54 -41.46
C ASN A 17 10.81 26.34 -40.28
N THR A 18 11.92 27.02 -40.53
CA THR A 18 12.79 27.63 -39.53
C THR A 18 12.16 28.84 -38.84
N ARG A 19 11.41 28.58 -37.76
CA ARG A 19 11.12 29.58 -36.73
C ARG A 19 11.92 29.27 -35.48
N LYS A 20 12.66 30.26 -34.97
CA LYS A 20 13.27 30.21 -33.64
C LYS A 20 12.15 30.13 -32.60
N VAL A 21 11.89 28.94 -32.07
CA VAL A 21 11.10 28.76 -30.85
C VAL A 21 12.01 29.09 -29.67
N ASP A 22 11.54 29.95 -28.76
CA ASP A 22 12.29 30.32 -27.57
C ASP A 22 12.48 29.10 -26.65
N ARG A 23 13.67 28.94 -26.05
CA ARG A 23 14.07 27.73 -25.31
C ARG A 23 13.53 27.73 -23.87
N ARG A 24 12.19 27.81 -23.74
CA ARG A 24 11.46 27.43 -22.52
C ARG A 24 10.12 26.77 -22.88
N PRO A 25 10.10 25.47 -23.23
CA PRO A 25 8.91 24.67 -23.06
C PRO A 25 8.66 24.53 -21.55
N ASP A 26 7.90 25.46 -20.98
CA ASP A 26 7.44 25.44 -19.59
C ASP A 26 6.44 24.28 -19.45
N PHE A 27 6.98 23.06 -19.28
CA PHE A 27 6.27 21.77 -19.28
C PHE A 27 5.44 21.59 -18.01
N ARG A 28 4.50 22.50 -17.79
CA ARG A 28 3.51 22.43 -16.73
C ARG A 28 2.49 21.36 -17.07
N VAL A 29 2.79 20.13 -16.68
CA VAL A 29 1.77 19.11 -16.45
C VAL A 29 0.85 19.67 -15.38
N THR A 30 -0.21 20.34 -15.83
CA THR A 30 -1.20 20.94 -14.97
C THR A 30 -2.13 19.82 -14.52
N ILE A 31 -1.66 19.03 -13.55
CA ILE A 31 -2.56 18.29 -12.67
C ILE A 31 -3.52 19.35 -12.12
N LEU A 32 -4.79 19.20 -12.48
CA LEU A 32 -5.77 20.28 -12.33
C LEU A 32 -5.83 20.73 -10.87
N ALA A 33 -5.59 22.02 -10.66
CA ALA A 33 -5.65 22.63 -9.34
C ALA A 33 -6.98 22.29 -8.66
N VAL A 34 -6.95 22.03 -7.35
CA VAL A 34 -8.11 21.59 -6.55
C VAL A 34 -9.30 22.54 -6.78
N GLY A 35 -10.21 22.09 -7.64
CA GLY A 35 -11.36 22.86 -8.08
C GLY A 35 -12.32 23.11 -6.92
N ARG A 36 -13.01 24.25 -6.94
CA ARG A 36 -13.94 24.70 -5.88
C ARG A 36 -15.25 23.89 -5.78
N THR A 37 -15.24 22.61 -6.18
CA THR A 37 -16.39 21.71 -6.25
C THR A 37 -16.00 20.32 -5.76
N SER A 38 -16.50 19.93 -4.58
CA SER A 38 -16.17 18.67 -3.87
C SER A 38 -16.60 17.37 -4.56
N ARG A 39 -17.12 17.43 -5.80
CA ARG A 39 -17.69 16.29 -6.54
C ARG A 39 -16.63 15.36 -7.13
N ASN A 40 -15.46 15.88 -7.50
CA ASN A 40 -14.43 15.13 -8.25
C ASN A 40 -13.25 14.63 -7.38
N ILE A 41 -13.35 14.72 -6.05
CA ILE A 41 -12.31 14.23 -5.14
C ILE A 41 -12.29 12.69 -5.15
N MET A 42 -11.09 12.09 -5.25
CA MET A 42 -10.84 10.64 -5.30
C MET A 42 -11.59 9.93 -6.44
N ARG A 43 -11.56 10.49 -7.65
CA ARG A 43 -12.04 9.85 -8.90
C ARG A 43 -10.92 9.85 -9.93
N ILE A 44 -10.94 8.95 -10.92
CA ILE A 44 -9.97 8.97 -12.03
C ILE A 44 -10.05 10.34 -12.72
N PRO A 45 -8.93 11.07 -12.89
CA PRO A 45 -8.95 12.39 -13.54
C PRO A 45 -9.52 12.33 -14.96
N GLU A 46 -10.46 13.24 -15.28
CA GLU A 46 -11.23 13.23 -16.52
C GLU A 46 -10.37 13.16 -17.79
N MET A 47 -9.16 13.73 -17.77
CA MET A 47 -8.20 13.69 -18.88
C MET A 47 -7.79 12.27 -19.34
N PHE A 48 -7.93 11.25 -18.49
CA PHE A 48 -7.63 9.86 -18.85
C PHE A 48 -8.83 9.12 -19.46
N VAL A 49 -10.07 9.60 -19.23
CA VAL A 49 -11.30 8.84 -19.48
C VAL A 49 -11.76 8.81 -20.95
N PRO A 50 -11.75 9.91 -21.74
CA PRO A 50 -12.32 9.90 -23.08
C PRO A 50 -11.32 9.38 -24.13
N GLU A 51 -11.81 8.57 -25.07
CA GLU A 51 -11.06 8.09 -26.25
C GLU A 51 -10.57 9.23 -27.15
N THR A 52 -11.32 10.34 -27.19
CA THR A 52 -11.00 11.51 -28.01
C THR A 52 -11.18 12.82 -27.25
N ILE A 53 -10.24 13.75 -27.42
CA ILE A 53 -10.35 15.13 -26.96
C ILE A 53 -10.31 16.06 -28.18
N ASN A 54 -11.28 16.96 -28.29
CA ASN A 54 -11.41 17.94 -29.39
C ASN A 54 -11.30 17.31 -30.80
N GLY A 55 -11.94 16.14 -31.00
CA GLY A 55 -11.96 15.44 -32.29
C GLY A 55 -10.66 14.71 -32.68
N LYS A 56 -9.70 14.58 -31.75
CA LYS A 56 -8.46 13.82 -31.94
C LYS A 56 -8.36 12.68 -30.92
N PRO A 57 -7.70 11.56 -31.23
CA PRO A 57 -7.40 10.52 -30.25
C PRO A 57 -6.68 11.08 -29.03
N ASN A 58 -7.09 10.64 -27.84
CA ASN A 58 -6.47 11.02 -26.58
C ASN A 58 -5.27 10.11 -26.30
N SER A 59 -4.06 10.67 -26.27
CA SER A 59 -2.82 9.93 -25.97
C SER A 59 -2.71 9.48 -24.50
N LEU A 60 -3.65 9.87 -23.65
CA LEU A 60 -3.75 9.47 -22.24
C LEU A 60 -4.88 8.46 -21.97
N TYR A 61 -5.66 8.12 -23.01
CA TYR A 61 -6.64 7.05 -22.92
C TYR A 61 -5.95 5.68 -22.97
N ASP A 62 -6.49 4.74 -22.19
CA ASP A 62 -6.18 3.33 -22.30
C ASP A 62 -7.49 2.54 -22.24
N PHE A 63 -7.67 1.64 -23.21
CA PHE A 63 -8.82 0.75 -23.34
C PHE A 63 -8.78 -0.38 -22.31
N TYR A 64 -7.59 -0.79 -21.83
CA TYR A 64 -7.41 -1.94 -20.94
C TYR A 64 -7.70 -1.63 -19.45
N ARG A 65 -8.54 -0.62 -19.18
CA ARG A 65 -9.01 -0.27 -17.83
C ARG A 65 -10.34 -0.95 -17.50
N ASN A 66 -10.65 -1.09 -16.20
CA ASN A 66 -11.92 -1.64 -15.77
C ASN A 66 -13.08 -0.70 -16.12
N ALA A 67 -13.93 -1.11 -17.08
CA ALA A 67 -15.09 -0.35 -17.54
C ALA A 67 -16.09 0.04 -16.42
N ASN A 68 -16.10 -0.69 -15.30
CA ASN A 68 -16.94 -0.39 -14.14
C ASN A 68 -16.36 0.73 -13.23
N HIS A 69 -15.06 1.03 -13.34
CA HIS A 69 -14.35 1.98 -12.47
C HIS A 69 -14.06 3.34 -13.14
N ILE A 70 -14.11 3.41 -14.47
CA ILE A 70 -13.83 4.65 -15.24
C ILE A 70 -14.97 5.69 -15.26
N LYS A 71 -16.19 5.35 -14.80
CA LYS A 71 -17.38 6.24 -14.86
C LYS A 71 -17.77 6.75 -13.48
N GLU A 72 -17.27 7.92 -13.10
CA GLU A 72 -17.61 8.65 -11.86
C GLU A 72 -17.46 7.86 -10.54
N ARG A 73 -16.85 6.67 -10.56
CA ARG A 73 -16.57 5.91 -9.34
C ARG A 73 -15.48 6.57 -8.52
N ILE A 74 -15.56 6.34 -7.22
CA ILE A 74 -14.53 6.74 -6.27
C ILE A 74 -13.51 5.61 -6.12
N VAL A 75 -12.28 6.01 -5.85
CA VAL A 75 -11.16 5.17 -5.40
C VAL A 75 -11.61 4.14 -4.36
N ASP A 76 -11.08 2.92 -4.41
CA ASP A 76 -11.00 2.06 -3.22
C ASP A 76 -9.53 1.73 -2.92
N LEU A 77 -8.90 2.50 -2.02
CA LEU A 77 -7.51 2.27 -1.59
C LEU A 77 -7.34 0.97 -0.79
N ASP A 78 -8.44 0.28 -0.50
CA ASP A 78 -8.47 -0.99 0.21
C ASP A 78 -9.18 -2.07 -0.64
N PHE A 79 -9.07 -1.98 -1.98
CA PHE A 79 -9.74 -2.90 -2.90
C PHE A 79 -9.36 -4.37 -2.65
N GLY A 80 -10.38 -5.24 -2.61
CA GLY A 80 -10.23 -6.69 -2.36
C GLY A 80 -10.31 -7.58 -3.59
N GLY A 81 -10.59 -7.01 -4.77
CA GLY A 81 -10.95 -7.75 -5.99
C GLY A 81 -12.45 -7.77 -6.31
N LYS A 82 -13.28 -7.20 -5.42
CA LYS A 82 -14.73 -6.99 -5.62
C LYS A 82 -15.12 -5.62 -5.07
N ASP A 83 -15.99 -4.91 -5.79
CA ASP A 83 -16.56 -3.62 -5.39
C ASP A 83 -17.33 -3.73 -4.05
N LYS A 84 -17.19 -2.69 -3.21
CA LYS A 84 -17.88 -2.56 -1.93
C LYS A 84 -19.25 -1.92 -2.14
N ASP A 85 -20.29 -2.49 -1.53
CA ASP A 85 -21.66 -1.95 -1.55
C ASP A 85 -21.84 -0.95 -0.39
N ILE A 86 -21.24 0.24 -0.56
CA ILE A 86 -21.20 1.33 0.43
C ILE A 86 -21.40 2.68 -0.29
N SER A 87 -21.75 3.74 0.44
CA SER A 87 -21.94 5.07 -0.16
C SER A 87 -20.61 5.76 -0.48
N ASP A 88 -20.68 6.74 -1.39
CA ASP A 88 -19.57 7.61 -1.80
C ASP A 88 -18.87 8.28 -0.59
N GLU A 89 -19.62 8.63 0.44
CA GLU A 89 -19.13 9.26 1.68
C GLU A 89 -18.33 8.28 2.53
N VAL A 90 -18.80 7.04 2.70
CA VAL A 90 -18.12 6.00 3.46
C VAL A 90 -16.83 5.57 2.75
N GLN A 91 -16.87 5.44 1.41
CA GLN A 91 -15.66 5.14 0.63
C GLN A 91 -14.63 6.28 0.73
N LYS A 92 -15.03 7.55 0.64
CA LYS A 92 -14.15 8.71 0.88
C LYS A 92 -13.52 8.67 2.27
N ALA A 93 -14.31 8.42 3.32
CA ALA A 93 -13.81 8.33 4.69
C ALA A 93 -12.77 7.19 4.84
N CYS A 94 -13.10 5.98 4.38
CA CYS A 94 -12.18 4.85 4.48
C CYS A 94 -10.93 4.95 3.57
N ASN A 95 -10.99 5.73 2.48
CA ASN A 95 -9.80 6.10 1.71
C ASN A 95 -8.89 7.03 2.53
N LEU A 96 -9.42 8.08 3.15
CA LEU A 96 -8.63 8.98 4.00
C LEU A 96 -7.99 8.21 5.18
N SER A 97 -8.76 7.34 5.85
CA SER A 97 -8.23 6.45 6.89
C SER A 97 -7.25 5.41 6.37
N THR A 98 -7.30 5.04 5.09
CA THR A 98 -6.27 4.20 4.46
C THR A 98 -4.97 4.96 4.24
N VAL A 99 -5.00 6.19 3.71
CA VAL A 99 -3.79 7.02 3.60
C VAL A 99 -3.17 7.26 4.98
N TYR A 100 -3.99 7.55 5.99
CA TYR A 100 -3.53 7.67 7.37
C TYR A 100 -2.93 6.37 7.92
N ARG A 101 -3.58 5.21 7.70
CA ARG A 101 -3.08 3.92 8.17
C ARG A 101 -1.75 3.55 7.54
N ASP A 102 -1.62 3.70 6.22
CA ASP A 102 -0.45 3.24 5.48
C ASP A 102 0.79 4.14 5.75
N LEU A 103 0.59 5.44 5.98
CA LEU A 103 1.67 6.42 6.27
C LEU A 103 1.97 6.59 7.77
N VAL A 104 0.95 6.59 8.64
CA VAL A 104 1.12 6.87 10.08
C VAL A 104 1.06 5.58 10.91
N ARG A 105 -0.06 4.86 10.86
CA ARG A 105 -0.32 3.71 11.76
C ARG A 105 0.64 2.54 11.52
N ASN A 106 0.90 2.22 10.25
CA ASN A 106 1.78 1.14 9.82
C ASN A 106 3.12 1.65 9.26
N GLY A 107 3.21 2.89 8.78
CA GLY A 107 4.45 3.50 8.28
C GLY A 107 5.42 4.00 9.36
N ALA A 108 5.25 3.58 10.60
CA ALA A 108 5.89 4.15 11.80
C ALA A 108 7.40 3.87 11.97
N ASP A 109 8.03 3.12 11.05
CA ASP A 109 9.48 2.97 10.93
C ASP A 109 9.89 2.72 9.47
N THR A 110 11.18 2.97 9.14
CA THR A 110 11.73 2.87 7.79
C THR A 110 11.47 1.51 7.14
N ILE A 111 11.63 0.42 7.89
CA ILE A 111 11.42 -0.96 7.40
C ILE A 111 9.94 -1.21 7.09
N SER A 112 9.03 -0.60 7.85
CA SER A 112 7.59 -0.76 7.64
C SER A 112 7.07 0.07 6.46
N PHE A 113 7.70 1.21 6.14
CA PHE A 113 7.28 2.05 5.01
C PHE A 113 8.01 1.77 3.68
N PHE A 114 9.33 1.54 3.69
CA PHE A 114 10.10 1.24 2.48
C PHE A 114 10.14 -0.25 2.15
N GLY A 115 9.87 -1.11 3.13
CA GLY A 115 10.02 -2.55 3.04
C GLY A 115 11.27 -3.05 3.77
N GLY A 116 11.44 -4.37 3.80
CA GLY A 116 12.62 -5.00 4.38
C GLY A 116 13.87 -4.82 3.51
N GLU A 117 15.02 -5.02 4.14
CA GLU A 117 16.32 -5.13 3.48
C GLU A 117 16.33 -6.23 2.41
N TYR A 118 16.95 -5.95 1.26
CA TYR A 118 17.12 -6.88 0.13
C TYR A 118 18.49 -6.64 -0.50
N VAL A 119 19.37 -7.65 -0.44
CA VAL A 119 20.79 -7.53 -0.78
C VAL A 119 21.25 -8.58 -1.79
N ALA A 120 22.45 -8.38 -2.35
CA ALA A 120 22.99 -9.23 -3.40
C ALA A 120 23.27 -10.66 -2.90
N GLY A 121 22.38 -11.59 -3.26
CA GLY A 121 22.43 -12.99 -2.83
C GLY A 121 21.08 -13.50 -2.30
N ASP A 122 20.18 -12.60 -1.93
CA ASP A 122 18.81 -12.95 -1.56
C ASP A 122 18.05 -13.56 -2.75
N SER A 123 17.08 -14.42 -2.43
CA SER A 123 16.27 -15.12 -3.42
C SER A 123 14.81 -15.17 -2.96
N PRO A 124 13.83 -14.86 -3.83
CA PRO A 124 12.41 -14.92 -3.47
C PRO A 124 11.94 -16.33 -3.08
N VAL A 125 12.68 -17.36 -3.48
CA VAL A 125 12.38 -18.77 -3.17
C VAL A 125 12.87 -19.14 -1.75
N GLY A 126 13.73 -18.32 -1.12
CA GLY A 126 14.56 -18.65 0.05
C GLY A 126 13.88 -18.66 1.44
N ASN A 127 12.54 -18.65 1.51
CA ASN A 127 11.76 -18.23 2.70
C ASN A 127 11.99 -16.75 3.11
N SER A 128 12.52 -15.94 2.20
CA SER A 128 13.21 -14.70 2.50
C SER A 128 12.79 -13.55 1.59
N ASP A 129 11.53 -13.48 1.13
CA ASP A 129 11.08 -12.18 0.62
C ASP A 129 11.12 -11.20 1.81
N PRO A 130 11.65 -9.99 1.62
CA PRO A 130 11.63 -8.95 2.65
C PRO A 130 10.20 -8.66 3.12
N SER A 131 10.05 -7.98 4.27
CA SER A 131 8.71 -7.51 4.66
C SER A 131 8.22 -6.47 3.66
N VAL A 132 7.05 -6.70 3.06
CA VAL A 132 6.46 -5.80 2.06
C VAL A 132 6.11 -4.44 2.69
N SER A 133 6.22 -3.36 1.91
CA SER A 133 5.98 -1.99 2.41
C SER A 133 4.49 -1.74 2.77
N SER A 134 4.26 -0.87 3.76
CA SER A 134 2.92 -0.47 4.22
C SER A 134 2.08 0.19 3.12
N VAL A 135 2.73 1.01 2.28
CA VAL A 135 2.08 1.59 1.10
C VAL A 135 2.03 0.56 -0.01
N GLU A 136 3.14 -0.13 -0.31
CA GLU A 136 3.26 -1.13 -1.39
C GLU A 136 2.14 -2.18 -1.37
N SER A 137 1.90 -2.79 -0.21
CA SER A 137 0.88 -3.83 0.02
C SER A 137 -0.49 -3.30 0.43
N GLY A 138 -0.57 -2.02 0.79
CA GLY A 138 -1.81 -1.31 1.09
C GLY A 138 -2.32 -0.58 -0.16
N SER A 139 -2.40 0.75 -0.04
CA SER A 139 -2.86 1.64 -1.09
C SER A 139 -2.19 1.38 -2.44
N HIS A 140 -0.87 1.29 -2.57
CA HIS A 140 -0.20 1.03 -3.87
C HIS A 140 -0.70 -0.23 -4.58
N THR A 141 -0.86 -1.36 -3.89
CA THR A 141 -1.38 -2.59 -4.52
C THR A 141 -2.87 -2.47 -4.85
N ALA A 142 -3.66 -1.78 -4.03
CA ALA A 142 -5.01 -1.39 -4.42
C ALA A 142 -5.02 -0.41 -5.61
N VAL A 143 -3.92 0.34 -5.82
CA VAL A 143 -3.74 1.38 -6.84
C VAL A 143 -3.12 0.88 -8.16
N HIS A 144 -2.45 -0.26 -8.16
CA HIS A 144 -2.37 -1.10 -9.35
C HIS A 144 -3.76 -1.67 -9.76
N ARG A 145 -4.81 -1.29 -9.02
CA ARG A 145 -6.23 -1.33 -9.39
C ARG A 145 -6.95 0.06 -9.29
N TRP A 146 -6.26 1.20 -9.02
CA TRP A 146 -6.77 2.58 -8.70
C TRP A 146 -5.75 3.79 -8.80
N ASP A 147 -5.60 4.73 -7.82
CA ASP A 147 -4.74 5.97 -7.83
C ASP A 147 -4.15 6.44 -6.42
N LEU A 148 -2.98 7.13 -6.33
CA LEU A 148 -2.04 7.33 -5.16
C LEU A 148 -1.62 8.83 -4.86
N ARG A 149 -0.71 9.33 -3.97
CA ARG A 149 0.15 9.01 -2.76
C ARG A 149 0.54 10.36 -2.05
N LEU A 150 1.05 10.38 -0.78
CA LEU A 150 1.97 11.38 -0.09
C LEU A 150 1.59 11.63 1.40
N PRO A 151 2.48 12.09 2.33
CA PRO A 151 3.87 11.67 2.68
C PRO A 151 4.09 11.45 4.21
N GLY A 152 5.31 11.10 4.70
CA GLY A 152 5.55 11.03 6.16
C GLY A 152 6.86 10.46 6.75
N HIS A 153 7.97 10.30 6.01
CA HIS A 153 9.06 9.39 6.42
C HIS A 153 10.47 10.01 6.37
N VAL A 154 11.42 9.38 7.09
CA VAL A 154 12.87 9.62 6.96
C VAL A 154 13.48 8.64 5.95
N GLU A 155 14.35 9.15 5.07
CA GLU A 155 14.97 8.37 4.00
C GLU A 155 15.91 7.27 4.53
N PRO A 156 16.08 6.13 3.84
CA PRO A 156 16.94 5.05 4.31
C PRO A 156 18.43 5.44 4.24
N THR A 157 19.13 5.23 5.35
CA THR A 157 20.56 5.57 5.50
C THR A 157 21.52 4.41 5.22
N GLU A 158 21.01 3.21 4.96
CA GLU A 158 21.84 2.01 4.88
C GLU A 158 22.73 2.00 3.62
N PRO A 159 24.04 1.69 3.72
CA PRO A 159 24.95 1.73 2.59
C PRO A 159 24.52 0.86 1.41
N ASP A 160 23.94 -0.30 1.65
CA ASP A 160 23.50 -1.22 0.58
C ASP A 160 22.23 -0.71 -0.12
N TRP A 161 21.31 -0.06 0.60
CA TRP A 161 20.20 0.66 -0.04
C TRP A 161 20.71 1.86 -0.83
N LEU A 162 21.59 2.68 -0.26
CA LEU A 162 22.11 3.90 -0.89
C LEU A 162 22.93 3.62 -2.16
N ASN A 163 23.63 2.48 -2.22
CA ASN A 163 24.48 2.09 -3.35
C ASN A 163 23.83 1.07 -4.30
N ALA A 164 22.63 0.58 -4.01
CA ALA A 164 21.81 -0.12 -5.01
C ALA A 164 21.61 0.79 -6.24
N SER A 165 21.73 0.20 -7.44
CA SER A 165 21.71 0.94 -8.69
C SER A 165 21.04 0.20 -9.84
N TYR A 166 20.40 0.98 -10.70
CA TYR A 166 19.66 0.54 -11.87
C TYR A 166 20.25 1.19 -13.13
N VAL A 167 19.82 0.75 -14.30
CA VAL A 167 20.21 1.34 -15.58
C VAL A 167 18.95 1.65 -16.39
N PHE A 168 18.87 2.88 -16.89
CA PHE A 168 17.77 3.37 -17.73
C PHE A 168 18.34 3.95 -19.03
N TYR A 169 17.46 4.11 -20.03
CA TYR A 169 17.71 4.99 -21.15
C TYR A 169 17.24 6.42 -20.80
N ASP A 170 18.02 7.43 -21.16
CA ASP A 170 17.64 8.85 -21.05
C ASP A 170 16.95 9.36 -22.33
N GLU A 171 16.64 10.67 -22.39
CA GLU A 171 16.05 11.30 -23.58
C GLU A 171 16.97 11.40 -24.80
N ASN A 172 18.25 11.04 -24.67
CA ASN A 172 19.27 11.02 -25.72
C ASN A 172 19.57 9.59 -26.23
N GLU A 173 18.81 8.59 -25.74
CA GLU A 173 19.03 7.15 -25.98
C GLU A 173 20.36 6.60 -25.38
N GLU A 174 20.92 7.27 -24.36
CA GLU A 174 22.11 6.83 -23.64
C GLU A 174 21.78 5.96 -22.41
N LEU A 175 22.63 4.96 -22.12
CA LEU A 175 22.47 4.06 -20.97
C LEU A 175 23.06 4.66 -19.69
N VAL A 176 22.20 5.24 -18.85
CA VAL A 176 22.59 5.91 -17.60
C VAL A 176 22.41 4.99 -16.40
N ARG A 177 23.46 4.81 -15.59
CA ARG A 177 23.36 4.18 -14.26
C ARG A 177 22.99 5.21 -13.21
N VAL A 178 21.96 4.92 -12.40
CA VAL A 178 21.50 5.76 -11.29
C VAL A 178 21.54 4.99 -9.97
N TYR A 179 21.70 5.70 -8.84
CA TYR A 179 21.72 5.13 -7.48
C TYR A 179 20.59 5.72 -6.64
N ASN A 180 20.06 4.95 -5.68
CA ASN A 180 18.99 5.40 -4.77
C ASN A 180 19.35 6.73 -4.07
N LYS A 181 20.57 6.84 -3.53
CA LYS A 181 21.10 8.03 -2.81
C LYS A 181 21.02 9.34 -3.59
N ASP A 182 21.01 9.29 -4.92
CA ASP A 182 20.99 10.47 -5.78
C ASP A 182 19.55 10.93 -6.11
N SER A 183 18.54 10.11 -5.77
CA SER A 183 17.11 10.38 -6.04
C SER A 183 16.30 10.94 -4.86
N VAL A 184 16.83 10.92 -3.64
CA VAL A 184 16.10 11.34 -2.41
C VAL A 184 15.77 12.84 -2.34
N ASP A 185 16.35 13.67 -3.21
CA ASP A 185 16.20 15.12 -3.22
C ASP A 185 15.61 15.58 -4.56
N LEU A 186 14.30 15.82 -4.59
CA LEU A 186 13.58 16.25 -5.79
C LEU A 186 14.08 17.61 -6.31
N GLY A 187 14.66 18.43 -5.43
CA GLY A 187 15.31 19.70 -5.79
C GLY A 187 16.63 19.51 -6.56
N LYS A 188 17.32 18.37 -6.39
CA LYS A 188 18.40 17.94 -7.30
C LYS A 188 17.84 17.44 -8.62
N LEU A 189 16.76 16.64 -8.59
CA LEU A 189 16.06 16.11 -9.78
C LEU A 189 15.25 17.17 -10.57
N LYS A 190 15.17 18.42 -10.07
CA LYS A 190 14.53 19.59 -10.72
C LYS A 190 13.01 19.51 -10.92
N TYR A 191 12.31 18.70 -10.11
CA TYR A 191 10.84 18.70 -10.09
C TYR A 191 10.28 18.76 -8.66
N ASN A 192 8.98 19.08 -8.54
CA ASN A 192 8.23 19.02 -7.29
C ASN A 192 6.71 18.99 -7.59
N TYR A 193 5.88 18.74 -6.58
CA TYR A 193 4.43 18.64 -6.70
C TYR A 193 3.72 19.99 -6.44
N ILE A 194 2.51 20.17 -7.00
CA ILE A 194 1.68 21.36 -6.79
C ILE A 194 0.75 21.11 -5.61
N GLU A 195 1.22 21.43 -4.40
CA GLU A 195 0.44 21.27 -3.17
C GLU A 195 -0.74 22.25 -3.07
N ASN A 196 -1.84 21.79 -2.46
CA ASN A 196 -3.02 22.61 -2.15
C ASN A 196 -2.76 23.52 -0.93
N SER A 197 -1.94 24.55 -1.17
CA SER A 197 -1.21 25.46 -0.28
C SER A 197 -1.94 26.22 0.86
N ARG A 198 -3.09 25.76 1.37
CA ARG A 198 -3.90 26.47 2.39
C ARG A 198 -4.54 25.61 3.48
N GLU A 199 -4.51 24.29 3.40
CA GLU A 199 -5.18 23.43 4.39
C GLU A 199 -4.27 22.30 4.89
N VAL A 200 -4.57 21.80 6.09
CA VAL A 200 -3.98 20.56 6.60
C VAL A 200 -4.47 19.40 5.73
N PHE A 201 -3.58 18.48 5.32
CA PHE A 201 -3.96 17.33 4.49
C PHE A 201 -5.20 16.61 5.08
N PRO A 202 -6.24 16.34 4.27
CA PRO A 202 -7.54 15.91 4.79
C PRO A 202 -7.48 14.54 5.49
N TRP A 203 -6.50 13.70 5.14
CA TRP A 203 -6.26 12.39 5.76
C TRP A 203 -5.49 12.47 7.07
N LEU A 204 -4.80 13.57 7.39
CA LEU A 204 -3.93 13.66 8.58
C LEU A 204 -4.72 13.58 9.90
N LYS A 205 -6.04 13.80 9.84
CA LYS A 205 -6.98 13.66 10.98
C LYS A 205 -7.93 12.47 10.83
N SER A 206 -7.59 11.49 9.99
CA SER A 206 -8.45 10.34 9.67
C SER A 206 -8.04 9.05 10.37
N ARG A 207 -7.40 9.16 11.55
CA ARG A 207 -7.31 8.06 12.52
C ARG A 207 -8.72 7.52 12.80
N PRO A 208 -8.93 6.19 12.83
CA PRO A 208 -10.23 5.63 13.20
C PRO A 208 -10.74 6.14 14.55
N GLY A 209 -12.06 6.34 14.66
CA GLY A 209 -12.66 6.82 15.90
C GLY A 209 -12.52 5.78 17.02
N LYS A 210 -12.00 6.21 18.19
CA LYS A 210 -11.82 5.36 19.37
C LYS A 210 -13.11 4.63 19.75
N ARG A 211 -13.03 3.31 19.91
CA ARG A 211 -14.20 2.45 20.18
C ARG A 211 -14.75 2.74 21.58
N SER A 212 -16.07 2.83 21.72
CA SER A 212 -16.68 2.89 23.06
C SER A 212 -16.65 1.52 23.73
N LYS A 213 -16.18 1.48 24.99
CA LYS A 213 -16.21 0.30 25.86
C LYS A 213 -17.62 -0.28 26.02
N SER A 214 -18.68 0.54 25.90
CA SER A 214 -20.08 0.08 25.98
C SER A 214 -20.49 -0.85 24.85
N LEU A 215 -19.83 -0.79 23.70
CA LEU A 215 -20.12 -1.59 22.49
C LEU A 215 -19.29 -2.88 22.42
N GLN A 216 -18.40 -3.10 23.39
CA GLN A 216 -17.49 -4.23 23.47
C GLN A 216 -17.98 -5.26 24.51
N PHE A 217 -17.69 -6.54 24.28
CA PHE A 217 -17.72 -7.56 25.33
C PHE A 217 -16.51 -7.42 26.26
N GLU A 218 -16.65 -7.84 27.53
CA GLU A 218 -15.58 -7.74 28.53
C GLU A 218 -14.38 -8.65 28.22
N SER A 219 -14.64 -9.80 27.61
CA SER A 219 -13.61 -10.74 27.13
C SER A 219 -13.82 -11.07 25.66
N THR A 220 -12.73 -11.47 24.99
CA THR A 220 -12.84 -12.27 23.77
C THR A 220 -13.18 -13.72 24.15
N GLU A 221 -13.80 -14.46 23.22
CA GLU A 221 -14.22 -15.86 23.40
C GLU A 221 -13.03 -16.80 23.72
N ASP A 222 -13.29 -18.10 23.91
CA ASP A 222 -12.26 -19.14 24.13
C ASP A 222 -11.39 -19.40 22.88
N VAL A 223 -10.61 -18.39 22.51
CA VAL A 223 -9.69 -18.35 21.38
C VAL A 223 -8.34 -18.90 21.83
N LYS A 224 -7.80 -19.84 21.05
CA LYS A 224 -6.52 -20.49 21.33
C LYS A 224 -5.35 -19.52 21.22
N THR A 225 -4.32 -19.71 22.04
CA THR A 225 -3.05 -18.97 21.90
C THR A 225 -2.22 -19.49 20.72
N VAL A 226 -1.23 -18.72 20.29
CA VAL A 226 -0.25 -19.15 19.26
C VAL A 226 0.35 -20.52 19.58
N ASP A 227 0.74 -20.75 20.84
CA ASP A 227 1.40 -21.98 21.31
C ASP A 227 0.48 -23.22 21.26
N GLN A 228 -0.84 -23.01 21.27
CA GLN A 228 -1.86 -24.05 21.16
C GLN A 228 -2.22 -24.39 19.70
N ILE A 229 -1.65 -23.67 18.73
CA ILE A 229 -1.91 -23.85 17.30
C ILE A 229 -0.66 -24.40 16.61
N LYS A 230 -0.81 -25.49 15.87
CA LYS A 230 0.27 -26.05 15.05
C LYS A 230 0.43 -25.24 13.77
N PHE A 231 1.39 -24.32 13.79
CA PHE A 231 1.89 -23.65 12.58
C PHE A 231 2.76 -24.61 11.74
N PRO A 232 2.84 -24.43 10.40
CA PRO A 232 2.20 -23.38 9.60
C PRO A 232 0.70 -23.66 9.34
N VAL A 233 -0.11 -22.61 9.22
CA VAL A 233 -1.59 -22.70 9.11
C VAL A 233 -2.06 -22.24 7.73
N ARG A 234 -2.97 -23.00 7.09
CA ARG A 234 -3.65 -22.57 5.84
C ARG A 234 -4.74 -21.55 6.14
N LEU A 235 -4.74 -20.42 5.43
CA LEU A 235 -5.72 -19.34 5.57
C LEU A 235 -6.86 -19.45 4.54
N ASN A 236 -7.48 -20.62 4.47
CA ASN A 236 -8.65 -20.87 3.61
C ASN A 236 -9.99 -20.46 4.25
N LYS A 237 -9.96 -20.00 5.50
CA LYS A 237 -11.08 -19.48 6.28
C LYS A 237 -10.56 -18.49 7.32
N ILE A 238 -11.47 -17.81 8.03
CA ILE A 238 -11.10 -16.89 9.12
C ILE A 238 -10.31 -17.64 10.21
N LEU A 239 -9.18 -17.06 10.62
CA LEU A 239 -8.32 -17.56 11.70
C LEU A 239 -8.31 -16.53 12.84
N LYS A 240 -8.91 -16.87 14.00
CA LYS A 240 -8.71 -16.14 15.27
C LYS A 240 -7.60 -16.80 16.09
N VAL A 241 -6.69 -16.02 16.67
CA VAL A 241 -5.62 -16.50 17.57
C VAL A 241 -5.23 -15.42 18.58
N ARG A 242 -4.95 -15.81 19.83
CA ARG A 242 -4.38 -14.92 20.86
C ARG A 242 -2.86 -14.92 20.81
N VAL A 243 -2.27 -13.74 20.58
CA VAL A 243 -0.83 -13.51 20.49
C VAL A 243 -0.38 -12.80 21.76
N LYS A 244 0.60 -13.36 22.48
CA LYS A 244 1.15 -12.75 23.70
C LYS A 244 1.85 -11.43 23.35
N ARG A 245 1.59 -10.38 24.13
CA ARG A 245 2.22 -9.06 23.95
C ARG A 245 3.55 -8.98 24.72
N PRO A 246 4.51 -8.17 24.25
CA PRO A 246 5.81 -7.98 24.93
C PRO A 246 5.72 -7.10 26.19
N ALA A 247 4.70 -6.25 26.29
CA ALA A 247 4.43 -5.39 27.43
C ALA A 247 2.94 -5.01 27.48
N VAL A 248 2.47 -4.49 28.63
CA VAL A 248 1.12 -3.93 28.83
C VAL A 248 1.23 -2.57 29.52
N ASN A 249 0.24 -1.68 29.33
CA ASN A 249 0.17 -0.35 29.96
C ASN A 249 1.49 0.47 29.82
N ARG A 250 2.10 0.48 28.63
CA ARG A 250 3.31 1.26 28.34
C ARG A 250 3.03 2.75 28.45
N SER A 251 3.98 3.52 28.97
CA SER A 251 3.86 4.98 29.02
C SER A 251 3.96 5.60 27.62
N GLU A 252 3.47 6.84 27.46
CA GLU A 252 3.65 7.58 26.20
C GLU A 252 5.14 7.73 25.85
N GLU A 253 6.01 7.93 26.85
CA GLU A 253 7.45 7.97 26.62
C GLU A 253 8.01 6.64 26.09
N ASP A 254 7.43 5.49 26.45
CA ASP A 254 7.85 4.18 25.93
C ASP A 254 7.31 3.93 24.52
N LYS A 255 6.11 4.44 24.21
CA LYS A 255 5.56 4.45 22.85
C LYS A 255 6.40 5.32 21.92
N GLU A 256 6.89 6.46 22.42
CA GLU A 256 7.82 7.37 21.74
C GLU A 256 9.22 6.79 21.49
N LYS A 257 9.60 5.72 22.20
CA LYS A 257 10.89 5.01 22.06
C LYS A 257 10.75 3.71 21.25
N ALA A 258 9.58 3.07 21.26
CA ALA A 258 9.34 1.82 20.54
C ALA A 258 7.89 1.65 20.04
N ASN A 259 7.77 1.27 18.78
CA ASN A 259 6.55 0.75 18.19
C ASN A 259 6.32 -0.69 18.64
N GLU A 260 5.12 -1.00 19.10
CA GLU A 260 4.67 -2.39 19.26
C GLU A 260 4.07 -2.85 17.93
N VAL A 261 4.72 -3.84 17.29
CA VAL A 261 4.46 -4.23 15.90
C VAL A 261 4.01 -5.68 15.84
N LEU A 262 2.85 -5.91 15.22
CA LEU A 262 2.39 -7.25 14.82
C LEU A 262 3.16 -7.70 13.59
N LEU A 263 3.79 -8.86 13.69
CA LEU A 263 4.57 -9.48 12.62
C LEU A 263 3.91 -10.78 12.19
N ILE A 264 3.51 -10.84 10.92
CA ILE A 264 3.05 -12.07 10.26
C ILE A 264 4.16 -12.51 9.33
N LYS A 265 4.80 -13.65 9.60
CA LYS A 265 5.99 -14.12 8.89
C LYS A 265 5.76 -15.44 8.18
N GLY A 266 6.50 -15.67 7.10
CA GLY A 266 6.41 -16.89 6.30
C GLY A 266 5.04 -17.04 5.62
N ILE A 267 4.52 -15.94 5.09
CA ILE A 267 3.28 -15.89 4.31
C ILE A 267 3.58 -16.51 2.94
N LYS A 268 3.28 -17.80 2.77
CA LYS A 268 3.44 -18.50 1.49
C LYS A 268 2.16 -18.46 0.68
N TYR A 269 2.27 -18.18 -0.61
CA TYR A 269 1.12 -18.06 -1.51
C TYR A 269 1.53 -18.27 -2.98
N ASP A 270 0.52 -18.39 -3.83
CA ASP A 270 0.62 -18.58 -5.28
C ASP A 270 0.73 -17.21 -5.97
N GLY A 271 1.94 -16.87 -6.43
CA GLY A 271 2.25 -15.56 -7.01
C GLY A 271 1.82 -15.39 -8.48
N ASP A 272 1.13 -16.35 -9.08
CA ASP A 272 0.42 -16.16 -10.38
C ASP A 272 -0.90 -15.40 -10.17
N LYS A 273 -1.34 -15.24 -8.92
CA LYS A 273 -2.65 -14.72 -8.56
C LYS A 273 -2.53 -13.51 -7.65
N PHE A 274 -3.50 -12.59 -7.77
CA PHE A 274 -3.69 -11.56 -6.77
C PHE A 274 -4.13 -12.19 -5.45
N VAL A 275 -3.44 -11.85 -4.37
CA VAL A 275 -3.71 -12.36 -3.02
C VAL A 275 -4.07 -11.20 -2.11
N LYS A 276 -5.10 -11.35 -1.28
CA LYS A 276 -5.37 -10.43 -0.17
C LYS A 276 -5.97 -11.15 1.04
N PHE A 277 -5.48 -10.81 2.23
CA PHE A 277 -6.18 -11.03 3.48
C PHE A 277 -6.13 -9.78 4.37
N ASP A 278 -7.18 -9.60 5.16
CA ASP A 278 -7.36 -8.48 6.07
C ASP A 278 -6.98 -8.91 7.50
N VAL A 279 -6.46 -7.98 8.29
CA VAL A 279 -6.01 -8.20 9.67
C VAL A 279 -6.82 -7.32 10.61
N PHE A 280 -7.57 -7.94 11.50
CA PHE A 280 -8.28 -7.28 12.60
C PHE A 280 -7.62 -7.66 13.92
N VAL A 281 -7.53 -6.72 14.86
CA VAL A 281 -6.94 -6.93 16.18
C VAL A 281 -7.92 -6.45 17.24
N ASN A 282 -8.18 -7.30 18.23
CA ASN A 282 -9.09 -7.07 19.34
C ASN A 282 -10.54 -6.72 18.92
N ASP A 283 -11.02 -7.35 17.85
CA ASP A 283 -12.43 -7.36 17.46
C ASP A 283 -13.27 -8.14 18.48
N LYS A 284 -13.89 -7.37 19.39
CA LYS A 284 -14.76 -7.83 20.49
C LYS A 284 -16.09 -7.08 20.53
N LEU A 285 -16.58 -6.65 19.37
CA LEU A 285 -17.86 -5.95 19.20
C LEU A 285 -19.06 -6.85 19.56
N LYS A 286 -20.14 -6.22 20.03
CA LYS A 286 -21.42 -6.88 20.29
C LYS A 286 -22.17 -7.23 19.01
N ASP A 287 -23.01 -8.26 19.10
CA ASP A 287 -23.85 -8.69 17.97
C ASP A 287 -24.83 -7.59 17.56
N GLY A 288 -24.92 -7.34 16.25
CA GLY A 288 -25.74 -6.28 15.67
C GLY A 288 -25.03 -4.93 15.46
N GLU A 289 -23.83 -4.73 16.01
CA GLU A 289 -23.03 -3.53 15.75
C GLU A 289 -22.56 -3.45 14.28
N VAL A 290 -22.71 -2.29 13.66
CA VAL A 290 -22.35 -2.06 12.25
C VAL A 290 -20.83 -1.86 12.14
N LYS A 291 -20.15 -2.83 11.51
CA LYS A 291 -18.71 -2.74 11.24
C LYS A 291 -18.43 -1.96 9.95
N THR A 292 -17.52 -0.98 9.99
CA THR A 292 -17.10 -0.23 8.80
C THR A 292 -15.77 -0.74 8.22
N PRO A 293 -15.46 -0.51 6.93
CA PRO A 293 -14.16 -0.86 6.34
C PRO A 293 -12.96 -0.07 6.90
N CYS A 294 -13.17 0.87 7.83
CA CYS A 294 -12.14 1.70 8.44
C CYS A 294 -12.29 1.81 9.97
N ASP A 295 -12.90 0.81 10.60
CA ASP A 295 -13.02 0.65 12.04
C ASP A 295 -11.65 0.57 12.76
N PRO A 296 -11.53 1.01 14.03
CA PRO A 296 -10.26 1.01 14.76
C PRO A 296 -9.62 -0.37 14.90
N GLU A 297 -10.42 -1.44 14.99
CA GLU A 297 -9.97 -2.82 15.05
C GLU A 297 -9.26 -3.28 13.76
N TYR A 298 -9.42 -2.58 12.62
CA TYR A 298 -8.77 -2.93 11.35
C TYR A 298 -7.31 -2.44 11.31
N ALA A 299 -6.36 -3.37 11.45
CA ALA A 299 -4.93 -3.08 11.39
C ALA A 299 -4.44 -2.82 9.95
N GLY A 300 -5.18 -3.27 8.94
CA GLY A 300 -4.83 -3.21 7.52
C GLY A 300 -4.89 -4.59 6.88
N GLY A 301 -4.50 -4.69 5.61
CA GLY A 301 -4.40 -5.96 4.90
C GLY A 301 -2.98 -6.22 4.42
N PHE A 302 -2.70 -7.49 4.11
CA PHE A 302 -1.62 -7.86 3.20
C PHE A 302 -2.29 -8.13 1.85
N ALA A 303 -2.02 -7.28 0.86
CA ALA A 303 -2.39 -7.52 -0.54
C ALA A 303 -1.13 -7.57 -1.41
N GLN A 304 -1.13 -8.43 -2.43
CA GLN A 304 0.01 -8.58 -3.34
C GLN A 304 -0.44 -8.89 -4.77
N ILE A 305 0.25 -8.26 -5.73
CA ILE A 305 0.08 -8.37 -7.19
C ILE A 305 0.72 -9.69 -7.68
N PRO A 306 0.28 -10.32 -8.78
CA PRO A 306 1.04 -11.40 -9.41
C PRO A 306 2.49 -10.99 -9.76
N HIS A 307 3.47 -11.75 -9.29
CA HIS A 307 4.92 -11.47 -9.46
C HIS A 307 5.80 -12.72 -9.26
N ASN A 308 5.29 -13.92 -9.57
CA ASN A 308 6.01 -15.19 -9.41
C ASN A 308 7.40 -15.20 -10.08
N ASP A 309 8.38 -15.81 -9.41
CA ASP A 309 9.69 -16.10 -9.99
C ASP A 309 9.61 -17.19 -11.07
N MET A 310 10.45 -17.09 -12.11
CA MET A 310 10.46 -18.05 -13.23
C MET A 310 10.75 -19.51 -12.82
N LYS A 311 11.23 -19.76 -11.60
CA LYS A 311 11.56 -21.08 -11.07
C LYS A 311 10.67 -21.50 -9.90
N SER A 312 9.77 -20.64 -9.40
CA SER A 312 8.88 -20.96 -8.28
C SER A 312 7.48 -20.38 -8.46
N MET A 313 6.47 -21.27 -8.47
CA MET A 313 5.04 -20.90 -8.41
C MET A 313 4.63 -20.35 -7.01
N PHE A 314 5.52 -20.43 -6.01
CA PHE A 314 5.24 -20.01 -4.64
C PHE A 314 6.25 -18.98 -4.12
N MET A 315 5.74 -17.86 -3.63
CA MET A 315 6.49 -16.78 -2.95
C MET A 315 6.41 -16.95 -1.42
N THR A 316 7.23 -16.25 -0.63
CA THR A 316 7.25 -16.37 0.85
C THR A 316 7.59 -15.06 1.55
N SER A 317 6.57 -14.26 1.87
CA SER A 317 6.73 -12.88 2.33
C SER A 317 6.37 -12.67 3.81
N SER A 318 6.54 -11.44 4.30
CA SER A 318 6.18 -11.05 5.67
C SER A 318 5.45 -9.70 5.69
N ALA A 319 4.56 -9.50 6.67
CA ALA A 319 3.79 -8.27 6.87
C ALA A 319 4.00 -7.69 8.28
N ARG A 320 3.89 -6.36 8.38
CA ARG A 320 4.12 -5.56 9.60
C ARG A 320 2.93 -4.63 9.83
N PHE A 321 2.38 -4.60 11.04
CA PHE A 321 1.28 -3.69 11.41
C PHE A 321 1.55 -3.02 12.75
N GLY A 322 1.40 -1.69 12.83
CA GLY A 322 1.65 -0.94 14.06
C GLY A 322 0.46 -0.99 15.01
N LEU A 323 0.72 -1.31 16.28
CA LEU A 323 -0.31 -1.51 17.30
C LEU A 323 -0.43 -0.37 18.32
N ASN A 324 0.53 0.58 18.37
CA ASN A 324 0.56 1.67 19.37
C ASN A 324 -0.80 2.40 19.46
N GLU A 325 -1.31 2.88 18.32
CA GLU A 325 -2.62 3.54 18.27
C GLU A 325 -3.78 2.55 18.40
N LEU A 326 -3.69 1.39 17.74
CA LEU A 326 -4.77 0.40 17.70
C LEU A 326 -5.17 -0.04 19.11
N LEU A 327 -4.19 -0.39 19.95
CA LEU A 327 -4.44 -0.87 21.31
C LEU A 327 -5.10 0.20 22.19
N GLU A 328 -4.80 1.48 21.94
CA GLU A 328 -5.42 2.63 22.58
C GLU A 328 -6.86 2.83 22.06
N ASP A 329 -7.06 2.76 20.73
CA ASP A 329 -8.35 2.90 20.04
C ASP A 329 -9.34 1.80 20.44
N THR A 330 -8.87 0.56 20.63
CA THR A 330 -9.68 -0.60 21.02
C THR A 330 -9.81 -0.77 22.55
N ASN A 331 -9.21 0.12 23.34
CA ASN A 331 -9.17 0.08 24.82
C ASN A 331 -8.51 -1.18 25.43
N THR A 332 -7.48 -1.73 24.78
CA THR A 332 -6.88 -3.03 25.11
C THR A 332 -5.44 -2.96 25.58
N GLU A 333 -4.90 -1.77 25.88
CA GLU A 333 -3.48 -1.59 26.28
C GLU A 333 -3.06 -2.38 27.53
N GLY A 334 -4.01 -2.71 28.40
CA GLY A 334 -3.80 -3.51 29.60
C GLY A 334 -3.98 -5.03 29.43
N GLU A 335 -4.40 -5.51 28.26
CA GLU A 335 -4.60 -6.94 28.00
C GLU A 335 -3.26 -7.61 27.65
N GLU A 336 -2.94 -8.74 28.28
CA GLU A 336 -1.67 -9.48 28.08
C GLU A 336 -1.55 -10.12 26.68
N TYR A 337 -2.69 -10.38 26.03
CA TYR A 337 -2.78 -10.96 24.70
C TYR A 337 -3.56 -10.04 23.77
N ALA A 338 -3.14 -9.95 22.52
CA ALA A 338 -3.95 -9.40 21.44
C ALA A 338 -4.63 -10.55 20.67
N THR A 339 -5.94 -10.48 20.49
CA THR A 339 -6.71 -11.41 19.65
C THR A 339 -6.61 -10.94 18.20
N VAL A 340 -5.76 -11.60 17.42
CA VAL A 340 -5.56 -11.35 16.00
C VAL A 340 -6.52 -12.21 15.19
N THR A 341 -7.24 -11.59 14.27
CA THR A 341 -8.19 -12.23 13.35
C THR A 341 -7.74 -11.98 11.91
N LEU A 342 -7.35 -13.04 11.20
CA LEU A 342 -6.99 -12.99 9.79
C LEU A 342 -8.19 -13.41 8.93
N VAL A 343 -8.59 -12.57 7.98
CA VAL A 343 -9.76 -12.75 7.12
C VAL A 343 -9.32 -12.84 5.66
N PRO A 344 -9.27 -14.02 5.02
CA PRO A 344 -8.93 -14.13 3.61
C PRO A 344 -10.00 -13.44 2.74
N ARG A 345 -9.56 -12.69 1.73
CA ARG A 345 -10.44 -12.04 0.74
C ARG A 345 -10.32 -12.69 -0.63
N THR A 346 -9.11 -12.78 -1.16
CA THR A 346 -8.82 -13.34 -2.49
C THR A 346 -7.51 -14.15 -2.44
N GLY A 347 -7.42 -15.27 -3.16
CA GLY A 347 -6.22 -16.12 -3.21
C GLY A 347 -5.97 -17.04 -2.00
N GLY A 348 -6.86 -17.04 -0.99
CA GLY A 348 -6.69 -17.77 0.27
C GLY A 348 -6.54 -19.30 0.19
N GLU A 349 -6.92 -19.92 -0.94
CA GLU A 349 -6.89 -21.39 -1.14
C GLU A 349 -5.52 -22.03 -0.90
N LYS A 350 -4.47 -21.34 -1.39
CA LYS A 350 -3.06 -21.76 -1.31
C LYS A 350 -2.27 -20.96 -0.26
N LEU A 351 -2.91 -20.05 0.47
CA LEU A 351 -2.25 -19.14 1.40
C LEU A 351 -1.95 -19.84 2.72
N ILE A 352 -0.70 -19.77 3.16
CA ILE A 352 -0.18 -20.38 4.39
C ILE A 352 0.54 -19.30 5.22
N VAL A 353 0.27 -19.25 6.52
CA VAL A 353 0.99 -18.38 7.47
C VAL A 353 1.94 -19.22 8.31
N GLY A 354 3.22 -18.84 8.35
CA GLY A 354 4.29 -19.55 9.05
C GLY A 354 4.40 -19.21 10.55
N GLN A 355 4.27 -17.93 10.91
CA GLN A 355 4.35 -17.46 12.30
C GLN A 355 3.57 -16.15 12.48
N ILE A 356 3.01 -15.94 13.67
CA ILE A 356 2.43 -14.67 14.10
C ILE A 356 3.02 -14.33 15.48
N LYS A 357 3.57 -13.12 15.65
CA LYS A 357 4.11 -12.62 16.93
C LYS A 357 4.02 -11.09 17.04
N ILE A 358 4.17 -10.54 18.24
CA ILE A 358 4.24 -9.09 18.48
C ILE A 358 5.58 -8.76 19.13
N GLU A 359 6.29 -7.74 18.62
CA GLU A 359 7.61 -7.34 19.09
C GLU A 359 7.70 -5.83 19.30
N LEU A 360 8.59 -5.37 20.18
CA LEU A 360 8.91 -3.94 20.35
C LEU A 360 10.05 -3.56 19.40
N VAL A 361 9.74 -2.73 18.42
CA VAL A 361 10.69 -2.21 17.41
C VAL A 361 11.09 -0.79 17.83
N ARG A 362 12.40 -0.55 18.03
CA ARG A 362 12.90 0.76 18.45
C ARG A 362 12.72 1.80 17.34
N ILE A 363 12.19 2.95 17.71
CA ILE A 363 12.12 4.13 16.83
C ILE A 363 13.52 4.74 16.81
N HIS A 364 14.16 4.74 15.64
CA HIS A 364 15.48 5.33 15.46
C HIS A 364 15.30 6.85 15.26
N ARG A 365 15.71 7.62 16.27
CA ARG A 365 15.85 9.08 16.15
C ARG A 365 17.25 9.38 15.62
N ILE A 366 17.32 10.22 14.59
CA ILE A 366 18.55 10.78 14.00
C ILE A 366 18.92 12.05 14.78
#